data_AF-A0A8T4ZAR3-F1
#
_entry.id   AF-A0A8T4ZAR3-F1
#
_cell.length_a   1.000
_cell.length_b   1.000
_cell.length_c   1.000
_cell.angle_alpha   90.00
_cell.angle_beta   90.00
_cell.angle_gamma   90.00
#
_symmetry.space_group_name_H-M   'P 1'
#
loop_
_entity.id
_entity.type
_entity.pdbx_description
1 polymer ?
#
loop_
_entity_poly.entity_id
_entity_poly.type
_entity_poly.pdbx_seq_one_letter_code
_entity_poly.pdbx_strand_id
1 'polypeptide(L)' 'MKGLAGISSSHIKYVAELERRFKECYSLAERARSLGYDPAPYPESSVAIDLAERVEKSGIEQQNHREV' A
#
# COMPACT_ATOMS: atom_id res chain seq x y z
N MET A 1 19.73 -8.08 -11.98
CA MET A 1 18.53 -8.77 -11.46
C MET A 1 18.89 -10.19 -11.01
N LYS A 2 19.29 -10.38 -9.75
CA LYS A 2 19.52 -11.71 -9.14
C LYS A 2 18.66 -11.77 -7.88
N GLY A 3 17.58 -12.55 -7.91
CA GLY A 3 16.64 -12.68 -6.80
C GLY A 3 15.44 -13.60 -7.06
N LEU A 4 15.12 -13.88 -8.33
CA LEU A 4 13.99 -14.74 -8.71
C LEU A 4 14.35 -16.23 -8.87
N ALA A 5 15.61 -16.62 -8.70
CA ALA A 5 16.11 -17.96 -9.05
C ALA A 5 15.57 -19.11 -8.15
N GLY A 6 14.67 -18.83 -7.21
CA GLY A 6 14.03 -19.84 -6.36
C GLY A 6 12.52 -19.66 -6.19
N ILE A 7 11.90 -18.69 -6.86
CA ILE A 7 10.46 -18.44 -6.71
C ILE A 7 9.71 -19.27 -7.74
N SER A 8 8.84 -20.15 -7.26
CA SER A 8 7.99 -20.97 -8.15
C SER A 8 7.01 -20.09 -8.92
N SER A 9 6.69 -20.49 -10.16
CA SER A 9 5.71 -19.77 -10.99
C SER A 9 4.35 -19.64 -10.31
N SER A 10 3.95 -20.61 -9.48
CA SER A 10 2.72 -20.55 -8.69
C SER A 10 2.76 -19.43 -7.66
N HIS A 11 3.89 -19.22 -6.99
CA HIS A 11 4.03 -18.16 -6.00
C HIS A 11 3.96 -16.77 -6.65
N ILE A 12 4.57 -16.59 -7.83
CA ILE A 12 4.47 -15.32 -8.59
C ILE A 12 3.01 -15.02 -8.95
N LYS A 13 2.28 -16.01 -9.48
CA LYS A 13 0.86 -15.85 -9.83
C LYS A 13 0.01 -15.54 -8.61
N TYR A 14 0.29 -16.18 -7.47
CA TYR A 14 -0.41 -15.95 -6.23
C TYR A 14 -0.24 -14.51 -5.74
N VAL A 15 1.01 -14.01 -5.69
CA VAL A 15 1.29 -12.64 -5.26
C VAL A 15 0.66 -11.61 -6.22
N ALA A 16 0.72 -11.85 -7.53
CA ALA A 16 0.08 -10.99 -8.52
C ALA A 16 -1.44 -10.92 -8.34
N GLU A 17 -2.10 -12.04 -7.99
CA GLU A 17 -3.54 -12.05 -7.72
C GLU A 17 -3.89 -11.30 -6.43
N LEU A 18 -3.06 -11.43 -5.38
CA LEU A 18 -3.22 -10.62 -4.16
C LEU A 18 -3.09 -9.12 -4.46
N GLU A 19 -2.10 -8.73 -5.25
CA GLU A 19 -1.89 -7.33 -5.64
C GLU A 19 -3.09 -6.79 -6.45
N ARG A 20 -3.62 -7.58 -7.38
CA ARG A 20 -4.81 -7.24 -8.16
C ARG A 20 -6.02 -6.97 -7.26
N ARG A 21 -6.32 -7.90 -6.34
CA ARG A 21 -7.43 -7.78 -5.39
C ARG A 21 -7.23 -6.61 -4.42
N PHE A 22 -6.00 -6.39 -3.98
CA PHE A 22 -5.66 -5.25 -3.15
C PHE A 22 -5.98 -3.93 -3.85
N LYS A 23 -5.56 -3.76 -5.12
CA LYS A 23 -5.86 -2.56 -5.92
C LYS A 23 -7.36 -2.32 -6.07
N GLU A 24 -8.15 -3.38 -6.27
CA GLU A 24 -9.61 -3.27 -6.33
C GLU A 24 -10.18 -2.71 -5.02
N CYS A 25 -9.83 -3.31 -3.88
CA CYS A 25 -10.29 -2.86 -2.57
C CYS A 25 -9.82 -1.43 -2.26
N TYR A 26 -8.56 -1.10 -2.57
CA TYR A 26 -8.00 0.22 -2.31
C TYR A 26 -8.69 1.31 -3.14
N SER A 27 -8.93 1.05 -4.43
CA SER A 27 -9.66 2.00 -5.30
C SER A 27 -11.09 2.27 -4.83
N LEU A 28 -11.76 1.25 -4.26
CA LEU A 28 -13.07 1.42 -3.65
C LEU A 28 -12.99 2.32 -2.41
N ALA A 29 -11.96 2.10 -1.57
CA ALA A 29 -11.73 2.93 -0.39
C ALA A 29 -11.40 4.37 -0.76
N GLU A 30 -10.57 4.62 -1.78
CA GLU A 30 -10.28 5.98 -2.28
C GLU A 30 -11.55 6.69 -2.73
N ARG A 31 -12.39 6.01 -3.52
CA ARG A 31 -13.67 6.56 -3.96
C ARG A 31 -14.58 6.86 -2.78
N ALA A 32 -14.68 5.97 -1.81
CA ALA A 32 -15.51 6.19 -0.62
C ALA A 32 -15.01 7.39 0.21
N ARG A 33 -13.71 7.48 0.46
CA ARG A 33 -13.10 8.57 1.24
C ARG A 33 -13.21 9.92 0.53
N SER A 34 -13.15 9.94 -0.80
CA SER A 34 -13.34 11.17 -1.59
C SER A 34 -14.73 11.82 -1.45
N LEU A 35 -15.72 11.10 -0.90
CA LEU A 35 -17.05 11.65 -0.64
C LEU A 35 -17.09 12.57 0.59
N GLY A 36 -16.03 12.60 1.41
CA GLY A 36 -15.89 13.52 2.55
C GLY A 36 -16.75 13.15 3.76
N TYR A 37 -17.18 11.90 3.87
CA TYR A 37 -17.92 11.41 5.04
C TYR A 37 -17.02 11.02 6.22
N ASP A 38 -15.74 10.75 5.94
CA ASP A 38 -14.72 10.36 6.92
C ASP A 38 -13.71 11.51 7.17
N PRO A 39 -12.95 11.49 8.29
CA PRO A 39 -12.03 12.58 8.64
C PRO A 39 -10.95 12.89 7.58
N ALA A 40 -10.43 11.84 6.92
CA ALA A 40 -9.44 11.97 5.86
C ALA A 40 -10.09 11.70 4.48
N PRO A 41 -9.79 12.51 3.46
CA PRO A 41 -10.32 12.32 2.10
C PRO A 41 -9.59 11.19 1.33
N TYR A 42 -8.72 10.44 2.00
CA TYR A 42 -7.93 9.33 1.47
C TYR A 42 -7.90 8.15 2.46
N PRO A 43 -7.58 6.93 2.01
CA PRO A 43 -7.32 5.81 2.91
C PRO A 43 -6.10 6.09 3.80
N GLU A 44 -6.26 5.97 5.11
CA GLU A 44 -5.20 6.29 6.10
C GLU A 44 -4.16 5.17 6.24
N SER A 45 -4.45 3.96 5.74
CA SER A 45 -3.53 2.84 5.81
C SER A 45 -2.33 3.03 4.86
N SER A 46 -1.13 3.18 5.42
CA SER A 46 0.12 3.18 4.65
C SER A 46 0.34 1.84 3.93
N VAL A 47 0.61 1.88 2.63
CA VAL A 47 0.84 0.68 1.80
C VAL A 47 2.30 0.66 1.37
N ALA A 48 3.00 -0.47 1.44
CA ALA A 48 4.38 -0.56 0.95
C ALA A 48 4.63 -1.92 0.28
N ILE A 49 5.38 -1.92 -0.82
CA ILE A 49 5.74 -3.10 -1.61
C ILE A 49 6.93 -3.82 -0.97
N ASP A 50 7.83 -3.06 -0.34
CA ASP A 50 9.01 -3.61 0.33
C ASP A 50 9.36 -2.89 1.63
N LEU A 51 10.46 -3.31 2.24
CA LEU A 51 10.94 -2.75 3.49
C LEU A 51 11.43 -1.31 3.33
N ALA A 52 12.06 -0.96 2.21
CA ALA A 52 12.60 0.38 1.99
C ALA A 52 11.46 1.40 1.91
N GLU A 53 10.45 1.10 1.08
CA GLU A 53 9.27 1.95 0.95
C GLU A 53 8.51 2.08 2.27
N ARG A 54 8.45 1.01 3.08
CA ARG A 54 7.83 1.06 4.41
C ARG A 54 8.57 2.01 5.35
N VAL A 55 9.89 1.99 5.35
CA VAL A 55 10.71 2.91 6.16
C VAL A 55 10.49 4.35 5.73
N GLU A 56 10.47 4.61 4.42
CA GLU A 56 10.21 5.95 3.88
C GLU A 56 8.82 6.47 4.32
N LYS A 57 7.77 5.67 4.14
CA LYS A 57 6.39 6.07 4.49
C LYS A 57 6.22 6.29 5.99
N SER A 58 6.72 5.36 6.81
CA SER A 58 6.65 5.51 8.28
C SER A 58 7.48 6.68 8.81
N GLY A 59 8.60 7.01 8.17
CA GLY A 59 9.40 8.19 8.50
C GLY A 59 8.70 9.50 8.15
N ILE A 60 8.10 9.58 6.96
CA ILE A 60 7.36 10.76 6.48
C ILE A 60 6.12 11.02 7.36
N GLU A 61 5.39 9.97 7.74
CA GLU A 61 4.20 10.07 8.62
C GLU A 61 4.56 10.63 10.01
N GLN A 62 5.73 10.28 10.57
CA GLN A 62 6.16 10.81 11.87
C GLN A 62 6.57 12.29 11.85
N GLN A 63 6.90 12.83 10.69
CA GLN A 63 7.30 14.24 10.55
C GLN A 63 6.07 15.16 10.43
N ASN A 64 5.02 14.73 9.73
CA ASN A 64 3.78 15.51 9.59
C ASN A 64 3.00 15.68 10.91
N HIS A 65 3.19 14.78 11.88
CA HIS A 65 2.57 14.89 13.22
C HIS A 65 3.38 15.71 14.24
N ARG A 66 4.57 16.21 13.89
CA ARG A 66 5.41 17.03 14.79
C ARG A 66 5.23 18.53 14.60
N GLU A 67 4.50 18.96 13.58
CA GLU A 67 4.30 20.38 13.24
C GLU A 67 2.90 20.91 13.61
N VAL A 68 2.17 20.22 14.50
CA VAL A 68 0.84 20.64 14.99
C VAL A 68 0.85 20.93 16.49
#